data_AF-A0A7W8SV83-F1
#
_entry.id   AF-A0A7W8SV83-F1
#
_cell.length_a   1.000
_cell.length_b   1.000
_cell.length_c   1.000
_cell.angle_alpha   90.00
_cell.angle_beta   90.00
_cell.angle_gamma   90.00
#
_symmetry.space_group_name_H-M   'P 1'
#
loop_
_entity.id
_entity.type
_entity.pdbx_description
1 polymer ?
#
loop_
_entity_poly.entity_id
_entity_poly.type
_entity_poly.pdbx_seq_one_letter_code
_entity_poly.pdbx_strand_id
1 'polypeptide(L)'
;MNTNHRSLAHAEAASTVAHHVRTALVALVILVVVTGALVASLWLASFFLYASLRLNPFHAGLWGWPDAVLAWRDGQMSSGGRRVAGAAFLGALVAVGGPAMGLYTLWERTGRRRLYGSARFASEAEIRAAGLL
;
A
#
# COMPACT_ATOMS: atom_id res chain seq x y z
N MET A 1 -37.23 34.74 18.75
CA MET A 1 -36.94 33.37 18.26
C MET A 1 -36.09 33.46 16.99
N ASN A 2 -34.76 33.35 17.08
CA ASN A 2 -33.88 33.38 15.89
C ASN A 2 -32.52 32.66 16.09
N THR A 3 -32.41 31.79 17.11
CA THR A 3 -31.15 31.13 17.50
C THR A 3 -30.89 29.84 16.72
N ASN A 4 -31.93 29.19 16.18
CA ASN A 4 -31.81 27.90 15.50
C ASN A 4 -31.14 27.97 14.12
N HIS A 5 -31.23 29.10 13.40
CA HIS A 5 -30.60 29.21 12.08
C HIS A 5 -29.07 29.36 12.16
N ARG A 6 -28.55 30.03 13.20
CA ARG A 6 -27.10 30.18 13.40
C ARG A 6 -26.42 28.88 13.83
N SER A 7 -27.07 28.07 14.67
CA SER A 7 -26.51 26.80 15.13
C SER A 7 -26.45 25.77 14.00
N LEU A 8 -27.49 25.71 13.15
CA LEU A 8 -27.50 24.84 11.97
C LEU A 8 -26.43 25.23 10.95
N ALA A 9 -26.27 26.52 10.64
CA ALA A 9 -25.23 27.00 9.73
C ALA A 9 -23.81 26.72 10.23
N HIS A 10 -23.55 26.81 11.54
CA HIS A 10 -22.26 26.45 12.12
C HIS A 10 -22.01 24.94 12.14
N ALA A 11 -23.03 24.12 12.39
CA ALA A 11 -22.90 22.66 12.32
C ALA A 11 -22.65 22.17 10.89
N GLU A 12 -23.30 22.79 9.90
CA GLU A 12 -23.14 22.47 8.48
C GLU A 12 -21.78 22.96 7.92
N ALA A 13 -21.31 24.13 8.36
CA ALA A 13 -19.96 24.59 8.05
C ALA A 13 -18.89 23.68 8.68
N ALA A 14 -19.08 23.27 9.94
CA ALA A 14 -18.15 22.36 10.63
C ALA A 14 -18.11 20.96 9.97
N SER A 15 -19.25 20.41 9.54
CA SER A 15 -19.29 19.13 8.83
C SER A 15 -18.64 19.21 7.44
N THR A 16 -18.83 20.34 6.74
CA THR A 16 -18.19 20.59 5.44
C THR A 16 -16.68 20.70 5.60
N VAL A 17 -16.18 21.44 6.58
CA VAL A 17 -14.74 21.56 6.87
C VAL A 17 -14.15 20.20 7.26
N ALA A 18 -14.81 19.45 8.14
CA ALA A 18 -14.37 18.11 8.52
C ALA A 18 -14.29 17.16 7.32
N HIS A 19 -15.24 17.25 6.39
CA HIS A 19 -15.21 16.47 5.15
C HIS A 19 -14.02 16.85 4.26
N HIS A 20 -13.76 18.15 4.06
CA HIS A 20 -12.61 18.61 3.27
C HIS A 20 -11.28 18.21 3.90
N VAL A 21 -11.13 18.33 5.22
CA VAL A 21 -9.94 17.89 5.95
C VAL A 21 -9.73 16.39 5.80
N ARG A 22 -10.79 15.58 5.94
CA ARG A 22 -10.71 14.13 5.73
C ARG A 22 -10.28 13.80 4.30
N THR A 23 -10.88 14.44 3.30
CA THR A 23 -10.53 14.21 1.89
C THR A 23 -9.08 14.63 1.61
N ALA A 24 -8.62 15.75 2.15
CA ALA A 24 -7.24 16.20 2.02
C ALA A 24 -6.25 15.22 2.69
N LEU A 25 -6.58 14.71 3.88
CA LEU A 25 -5.77 13.70 4.56
C LEU A 25 -5.69 12.40 3.76
N VAL A 26 -6.81 11.94 3.21
CA VAL A 26 -6.83 10.74 2.35
C VAL A 26 -5.98 10.96 1.10
N ALA A 27 -6.12 12.10 0.43
CA ALA A 27 -5.30 12.44 -0.74
C ALA A 27 -3.81 12.49 -0.40
N LEU A 28 -3.44 13.06 0.76
CA LEU A 28 -2.06 13.13 1.22
C LEU A 28 -1.49 11.73 1.50
N VAL A 29 -2.26 10.85 2.16
CA VAL A 29 -1.85 9.47 2.41
C VAL A 29 -1.64 8.72 1.09
N ILE A 30 -2.56 8.85 0.14
CA ILE A 30 -2.43 8.24 -1.19
C ILE A 30 -1.17 8.74 -1.88
N LEU A 31 -0.92 10.06 -1.85
CA LEU A 31 0.27 10.66 -2.46
C LEU A 31 1.55 10.08 -1.85
N VAL A 32 1.66 10.05 -0.52
CA VAL A 32 2.83 9.49 0.18
C VAL A 32 3.05 8.02 -0.19
N VAL A 33 1.99 7.22 -0.26
CA VAL A 33 2.07 5.80 -0.64
C VAL A 33 2.54 5.65 -2.08
N VAL A 34 1.98 6.44 -3.02
CA VAL A 34 2.38 6.41 -4.42
C VAL A 34 3.84 6.84 -4.60
N THR A 35 4.24 7.93 -3.96
CA THR A 35 5.64 8.40 -4.00
C THR A 35 6.58 7.36 -3.40
N GLY A 36 6.23 6.76 -2.26
CA GLY A 36 7.01 5.69 -1.64
C GLY A 36 7.16 4.47 -2.55
N ALA A 37 6.07 4.03 -3.20
CA ALA A 37 6.09 2.92 -4.15
C ALA A 37 6.95 3.22 -5.39
N LEU A 38 6.93 4.46 -5.89
CA LEU A 38 7.79 4.90 -6.98
C LEU A 38 9.27 4.85 -6.59
N VAL A 39 9.63 5.40 -5.42
CA VAL A 39 11.01 5.38 -4.91
C VAL A 39 11.49 3.94 -4.72
N ALA A 40 10.67 3.09 -4.11
CA ALA A 40 10.96 1.67 -3.93
C ALA A 40 11.13 0.94 -5.29
N SER A 41 10.28 1.25 -6.27
CA SER A 41 10.36 0.68 -7.62
C SER A 41 11.66 1.08 -8.33
N LEU A 42 12.05 2.35 -8.28
CA LEU A 42 13.33 2.85 -8.81
C LEU A 42 14.53 2.16 -8.17
N TRP A 43 14.50 2.03 -6.84
CA TRP A 43 15.55 1.34 -6.10
C TRP A 43 15.64 -0.14 -6.49
N LEU A 44 14.50 -0.86 -6.49
CA LEU A 44 14.44 -2.27 -6.87
C LEU A 44 14.85 -2.50 -8.32
N ALA A 45 14.44 -1.62 -9.24
CA ALA A 45 14.86 -1.68 -10.64
C ALA A 45 16.39 -1.53 -10.75
N SER A 46 16.99 -0.63 -9.97
CA SER A 46 18.45 -0.47 -9.92
C SER A 46 19.12 -1.72 -9.33
N PHE A 47 18.56 -2.27 -8.25
CA PHE A 47 19.03 -3.51 -7.62
C PHE A 47 19.01 -4.69 -8.60
N PHE A 48 17.89 -4.93 -9.28
CA PHE A 48 17.76 -6.01 -10.26
C PHE A 48 18.67 -5.81 -11.47
N LEU A 49 18.87 -4.56 -11.90
CA LEU A 49 19.80 -4.25 -12.98
C LEU A 49 21.24 -4.59 -12.57
N TYR A 50 21.70 -4.14 -11.40
CA TYR A 50 23.03 -4.45 -10.88
C TYR A 50 23.23 -5.96 -10.72
N ALA A 51 22.23 -6.66 -10.16
CA ALA A 51 22.24 -8.12 -10.05
C ALA A 51 22.36 -8.78 -11.44
N SER A 52 21.64 -8.29 -12.45
CA SER A 52 21.72 -8.81 -13.82
C SER A 52 23.09 -8.56 -14.48
N LEU A 53 23.78 -7.49 -14.07
CA LEU A 53 25.13 -7.16 -14.50
C LEU A 53 26.21 -7.88 -13.66
N ARG A 54 25.82 -8.69 -12.68
CA ARG A 54 26.71 -9.36 -11.71
C ARG A 54 27.59 -8.38 -10.91
N LEU A 55 27.10 -7.15 -10.75
CA LEU A 55 27.69 -6.15 -9.86
C LEU A 55 27.07 -6.26 -8.47
N ASN A 56 27.74 -5.70 -7.45
CA ASN A 56 27.20 -5.72 -6.09
C ASN A 56 25.90 -4.90 -6.02
N PRO A 57 24.74 -5.53 -5.80
CA PRO A 57 23.44 -4.87 -5.91
C PRO A 57 23.14 -3.93 -4.74
N PHE A 58 23.88 -4.03 -3.63
CA PHE A 58 23.76 -3.08 -2.50
C PHE A 58 24.35 -1.70 -2.81
N HIS A 59 25.16 -1.58 -3.86
CA HIS A 59 25.62 -0.29 -4.36
C HIS A 59 24.62 0.36 -5.33
N ALA A 60 23.52 -0.31 -5.66
CA ALA A 60 22.49 0.24 -6.52
C ALA A 60 21.75 1.36 -5.79
N GLY A 61 22.06 2.61 -6.15
CA GLY A 61 21.30 3.79 -5.71
C GLY A 61 20.01 3.96 -6.51
N LEU A 62 19.21 4.99 -6.16
CA LEU A 62 17.97 5.35 -6.87
C LEU A 62 18.19 5.73 -8.35
N TRP A 63 19.40 6.17 -8.68
CA TRP A 63 19.79 6.65 -10.02
C TRP A 63 20.37 5.55 -10.92
N GLY A 64 20.71 4.37 -10.38
CA GLY A 64 21.41 3.33 -11.14
C GLY A 64 20.63 2.83 -12.36
N TRP A 65 19.31 2.66 -12.25
CA TRP A 65 18.46 2.30 -13.38
C TRP A 65 18.21 3.47 -14.34
N PRO A 66 17.82 4.69 -13.89
CA PRO A 66 17.71 5.86 -14.76
C PRO A 66 18.97 6.16 -15.59
N ASP A 67 20.15 6.10 -14.97
CA ASP A 67 21.42 6.35 -15.64
C ASP A 67 21.68 5.31 -16.73
N ALA A 68 21.32 4.05 -16.49
CA ALA A 68 21.42 2.99 -17.48
C ALA A 68 20.44 3.15 -18.65
N VAL A 69 19.25 3.71 -18.40
CA VAL A 69 18.29 4.06 -19.47
C VAL A 69 18.88 5.16 -20.35
N LEU A 70 19.48 6.20 -19.75
CA LEU A 70 20.12 7.29 -20.48
C LEU A 70 21.28 6.77 -21.31
N ALA A 71 22.17 5.97 -20.71
CA ALA A 71 23.28 5.35 -21.41
C ALA A 71 22.83 4.45 -22.58
N TRP A 72 21.72 3.71 -22.40
CA TRP A 72 21.14 2.92 -23.49
C TRP A 72 20.57 3.81 -24.60
N ARG A 73 19.84 4.88 -24.26
CA ARG A 73 19.25 5.83 -25.22
C ARG A 73 20.33 6.56 -26.02
N ASP A 74 21.44 6.89 -25.38
CA ASP A 74 22.57 7.59 -25.99
C ASP A 74 23.50 6.63 -26.78
N GLY A 75 23.09 5.37 -26.95
CA GLY A 75 23.79 4.37 -27.76
C GLY A 75 25.05 3.77 -27.12
N GLN A 76 25.34 4.12 -25.86
CA GLN A 76 26.52 3.64 -25.12
C GLN A 76 26.39 2.16 -24.71
N MET A 77 25.22 1.55 -24.88
CA MET A 77 24.94 0.17 -24.44
C MET A 77 24.21 -0.64 -25.52
N SER A 78 24.95 -1.25 -26.46
CA SER A 78 24.40 -1.91 -27.66
C SER A 78 23.49 -3.13 -27.43
N SER A 79 23.42 -3.67 -26.20
CA SER A 79 22.55 -4.82 -25.85
C SER A 79 21.88 -4.71 -24.46
N GLY A 80 21.90 -3.52 -23.86
CA GLY A 80 21.43 -3.29 -22.48
C GLY A 80 19.91 -3.19 -22.32
N GLY A 81 19.19 -2.79 -23.38
CA GLY A 81 17.77 -2.44 -23.30
C GLY A 81 16.87 -3.52 -22.69
N ARG A 82 17.10 -4.81 -23.01
CA ARG A 82 16.31 -5.92 -22.43
C ARG A 82 16.54 -6.08 -20.92
N ARG A 83 17.77 -5.83 -20.44
CA ARG A 83 18.09 -5.90 -19.01
C ARG A 83 17.50 -4.71 -18.26
N VAL A 84 17.58 -3.52 -18.85
CA VAL A 84 16.97 -2.30 -18.32
C VAL A 84 15.45 -2.45 -18.25
N ALA A 85 14.78 -2.85 -19.32
CA ALA A 85 13.33 -3.05 -19.33
C ALA A 85 12.90 -4.15 -18.35
N GLY A 86 13.60 -5.29 -18.31
CA GLY A 86 13.32 -6.38 -17.39
C GLY A 86 13.48 -5.97 -15.93
N ALA A 87 14.50 -5.18 -15.60
CA ALA A 87 14.73 -4.69 -14.26
C ALA A 87 13.65 -3.71 -13.79
N ALA A 88 13.19 -2.80 -14.66
CA ALA A 88 12.04 -1.93 -14.36
C ALA A 88 10.75 -2.72 -14.14
N PHE A 89 10.48 -3.70 -15.00
CA PHE A 89 9.30 -4.55 -14.85
C PHE A 89 9.30 -5.30 -13.52
N LEU A 90 10.42 -5.94 -13.16
CA LEU A 90 10.55 -6.64 -11.88
C LEU A 90 10.48 -5.68 -10.69
N GLY A 91 11.12 -4.51 -10.78
CA GLY A 91 11.07 -3.49 -9.74
C GLY A 91 9.64 -3.02 -9.45
N ALA A 92 8.88 -2.70 -10.50
CA ALA A 92 7.48 -2.31 -10.39
C ALA A 92 6.59 -3.45 -9.87
N LEU A 93 6.79 -4.67 -10.39
CA LEU A 93 6.01 -5.84 -9.98
C LEU A 93 6.21 -6.16 -8.50
N VAL A 94 7.43 -6.05 -7.98
CA VAL A 94 7.71 -6.31 -6.55
C VAL A 94 7.19 -5.17 -5.68
N ALA A 95 7.46 -3.91 -6.06
CA ALA A 95 7.05 -2.73 -5.29
C ALA A 95 5.53 -2.60 -5.16
N VAL A 96 4.77 -3.00 -6.19
CA VAL A 96 3.30 -2.92 -6.20
C VAL A 96 2.66 -4.26 -5.84
N GLY A 97 3.12 -5.34 -6.45
CA GLY A 97 2.54 -6.68 -6.32
C GLY A 97 2.71 -7.27 -4.91
N GLY A 98 3.84 -7.03 -4.25
CA GLY A 98 4.07 -7.48 -2.87
C GLY A 98 3.04 -6.89 -1.89
N PRO A 99 2.94 -5.55 -1.80
CA PRO A 99 1.95 -4.89 -0.96
C PRO A 99 0.49 -5.22 -1.35
N ALA A 100 0.17 -5.29 -2.65
CA ALA A 100 -1.16 -5.65 -3.10
C ALA A 100 -1.55 -7.08 -2.67
N MET A 101 -0.64 -8.03 -2.79
CA MET A 101 -0.85 -9.40 -2.33
C MET A 101 -0.93 -9.49 -0.80
N GLY A 102 -0.11 -8.71 -0.08
CA GLY A 102 -0.20 -8.58 1.37
C GLY A 102 -1.56 -8.05 1.81
N LEU A 103 -2.07 -6.99 1.17
CA LEU A 103 -3.38 -6.44 1.46
C LEU A 103 -4.50 -7.43 1.11
N TYR A 104 -4.40 -8.11 -0.04
CA TYR A 104 -5.33 -9.15 -0.45
C TYR A 104 -5.40 -10.29 0.58
N THR A 105 -4.25 -10.80 1.03
CA THR A 105 -4.21 -11.87 2.05
C THR A 105 -4.74 -11.42 3.40
N LEU A 106 -4.49 -10.18 3.81
CA LEU A 106 -5.05 -9.60 5.02
C LEU A 106 -6.58 -9.47 4.92
N TRP A 107 -7.10 -9.01 3.78
CA TRP A 107 -8.53 -8.91 3.53
C TRP A 107 -9.19 -10.29 3.50
N GLU A 108 -8.59 -11.27 2.82
CA GLU A 108 -9.09 -12.63 2.80
C GLU A 108 -9.12 -13.22 4.23
N ARG A 109 -8.11 -12.92 5.05
CA ARG A 109 -8.06 -13.35 6.46
C ARG A 109 -9.09 -12.63 7.34
N THR A 110 -9.39 -11.36 7.11
CA THR A 110 -10.44 -10.65 7.86
C THR A 110 -11.84 -11.10 7.46
N GLY A 111 -12.07 -11.41 6.17
CA GLY A 111 -13.32 -11.99 5.67
C GLY A 111 -13.55 -13.44 6.11
N ARG A 112 -12.48 -14.23 6.31
CA ARG A 112 -12.53 -15.61 6.81
C ARG A 112 -12.33 -15.77 8.31
N ARG A 113 -12.29 -14.68 9.10
CA ARG A 113 -12.53 -14.81 10.55
C ARG A 113 -13.97 -15.23 10.74
N ARG A 114 -14.23 -16.54 10.60
CA ARG A 114 -15.41 -17.19 11.15
C ARG A 114 -15.42 -16.81 12.63
N LEU A 115 -16.27 -15.86 12.98
CA LEU A 115 -16.83 -15.68 14.32
C LEU A 115 -17.72 -16.88 14.72
N TYR A 116 -17.44 -18.05 14.16
CA TYR A 116 -18.14 -19.32 14.34
C TYR A 116 -17.10 -20.44 14.34
N GLY A 117 -16.16 -20.37 15.28
CA GLY A 117 -16.14 -21.43 16.29
C GLY A 117 -17.25 -21.07 17.27
N SER A 118 -18.17 -21.99 17.51
CA SER A 118 -19.41 -21.85 18.27
C SER A 118 -19.22 -21.46 19.73
N ALA A 119 -18.74 -20.24 20.01
CA ALA A 119 -18.96 -19.57 21.29
C ALA A 119 -20.40 -19.00 21.30
N ARG A 120 -21.38 -19.89 21.15
CA ARG A 120 -22.69 -19.63 21.74
C ARG A 120 -22.42 -19.54 23.24
N PHE A 121 -22.67 -18.39 23.86
CA PHE A 121 -22.75 -18.35 25.31
C PHE A 121 -23.73 -19.45 25.74
N ALA A 122 -23.29 -20.35 26.62
CA ALA A 122 -24.12 -21.44 27.11
C ALA A 122 -25.43 -20.85 27.65
N SER A 123 -26.57 -21.39 27.22
CA SER A 123 -27.85 -20.94 27.78
C SER A 123 -27.93 -21.35 29.26
N GLU A 124 -28.74 -20.67 30.06
CA GLU A 124 -28.86 -20.98 31.49
C GLU A 124 -29.19 -22.46 31.76
N ALA A 125 -29.93 -23.10 30.85
CA ALA A 125 -30.21 -24.54 30.87
C ALA A 125 -28.95 -25.41 30.67
N GLU A 126 -28.03 -25.00 29.80
CA GLU A 126 -26.76 -25.69 29.56
C GLU A 126 -25.77 -25.46 30.71
N ILE A 127 -25.77 -24.26 31.31
CA ILE A 127 -24.97 -23.95 32.51
C ILE A 127 -25.43 -24.80 33.70
N ARG A 128 -26.75 -24.97 33.88
CA ARG A 128 -27.34 -25.83 34.92
C ARG A 128 -27.08 -27.32 34.65
N ALA A 129 -27.18 -27.76 33.40
CA ALA A 129 -26.86 -29.14 33.03
C ALA A 129 -25.37 -29.47 33.23
N ALA A 130 -24.49 -28.47 33.14
CA ALA A 130 -23.07 -28.60 33.46
C ALA A 130 -22.76 -28.47 34.97
N GLY A 131 -23.75 -28.22 35.83
CA GLY A 131 -23.57 -28.09 37.28
C GLY A 131 -22.78 -26.85 37.71
N LEU A 132 -22.74 -25.82 36.86
CA LEU A 132 -22.04 -24.56 37.12
C LEU A 132 -22.94 -23.50 37.79
N LEU A 133 -24.17 -23.89 38.15
CA LEU A 133 -25.16 -23.16 38.93
C LEU A 133 -25.65 -24.03 40.10
#